data_AF-X6M1W2-F1
#
_entry.id   AF-X6M1W2-F1
#
_cell.length_a   1.000
_cell.length_b   1.000
_cell.length_c   1.000
_cell.angle_alpha   90.00
_cell.angle_beta   90.00
_cell.angle_gamma   90.00
#
_symmetry.space_group_name_H-M   'P 1'
#
loop_
_entity.id
_entity.type
_entity.pdbx_description
1 polymer ?
#
loop_
_entity_poly.entity_id
_entity_poly.type
_entity_poly.pdbx_seq_one_letter_code
_entity_poly.pdbx_strand_id
1 'polypeptide(L)'
;MLQESLLGKKFLKGVGIVFLKSSIANEAKKKQQEITQDSTRKSVRGTIYDITNAVIHIADLVTDLYILAQFHEKKRQKYFSWSLAILLLAQLAYCITFVRNYCYRCTFLKKVMWLILLLPFAWLLPFIFHFFSNYQSSMARYLHFFGLGVSVPYGPYVTGLRKWSLIFFFLKKIIST
;
A
#
# COMPACT_ATOMS: atom_id res chain seq x y z
N MET A 1 -39.19 -27.75 57.70
CA MET A 1 -39.62 -26.73 56.71
C MET A 1 -38.51 -25.81 56.18
N LEU A 2 -37.38 -25.60 56.88
CA LEU A 2 -36.33 -24.67 56.42
C LEU A 2 -35.31 -25.25 55.40
N GLN A 3 -35.12 -26.57 55.33
CA GLN A 3 -34.14 -27.20 54.42
C GLN A 3 -34.54 -27.20 52.94
N GLU A 4 -35.83 -27.27 52.62
CA GLU A 4 -36.35 -27.25 51.23
C GLU A 4 -36.02 -25.92 50.52
N SER A 5 -35.96 -24.80 51.25
CA SER A 5 -35.68 -23.48 50.66
C SER A 5 -34.21 -23.25 50.29
N LEU A 6 -33.29 -24.00 50.90
CA LEU A 6 -31.85 -23.87 50.65
C LEU A 6 -31.40 -24.67 49.42
N LEU A 7 -32.08 -25.78 49.11
CA LEU A 7 -31.75 -26.62 47.95
C LEU A 7 -32.09 -25.91 46.63
N GLY A 8 -33.24 -25.24 46.56
CA GLY A 8 -33.69 -24.53 45.35
C GLY A 8 -32.77 -23.36 44.95
N LYS A 9 -32.20 -22.63 45.91
CA LYS A 9 -31.31 -21.48 45.63
C LYS A 9 -29.95 -21.89 45.05
N LYS A 10 -29.44 -23.08 45.40
CA LYS A 10 -28.19 -23.61 44.82
C LYS A 10 -28.41 -24.10 43.38
N PHE A 11 -29.55 -24.72 43.11
CA PHE A 11 -29.89 -25.20 41.78
C PHE A 11 -30.07 -24.06 40.78
N LEU A 12 -30.77 -22.98 41.17
CA LEU A 12 -30.96 -21.80 40.32
C LEU A 12 -29.65 -21.06 39.97
N LYS A 13 -28.65 -21.06 40.86
CA LYS A 13 -27.34 -20.47 40.57
C LYS A 13 -26.53 -21.26 39.54
N GLY A 14 -26.61 -22.59 39.55
CA GLY A 14 -25.91 -23.43 38.58
C GLY A 14 -26.42 -23.26 37.15
N VAL A 15 -27.75 -23.25 36.99
CA VAL A 15 -28.41 -23.11 35.68
C VAL A 15 -28.13 -21.75 35.03
N GLY A 16 -28.11 -20.66 35.82
CA GLY A 16 -27.81 -19.33 35.32
C GLY A 16 -26.40 -19.18 34.74
N ILE A 17 -25.39 -19.82 35.36
CA ILE A 17 -23.98 -19.73 34.91
C ILE A 17 -23.78 -20.46 33.58
N VAL A 18 -24.46 -21.60 33.38
CA VAL A 18 -24.36 -22.38 32.13
C VAL A 18 -24.99 -21.60 30.97
N PHE A 19 -26.15 -20.96 31.20
CA PHE A 19 -26.83 -20.15 30.19
C PHE A 19 -26.03 -18.89 29.81
N LEU A 20 -25.38 -18.24 30.79
CA LEU A 20 -24.53 -17.08 30.52
C LEU A 20 -23.31 -17.45 29.67
N LYS A 21 -22.66 -18.58 29.95
CA LYS A 21 -21.51 -19.07 29.16
C LYS A 21 -21.91 -19.42 27.73
N SER A 22 -23.06 -20.05 27.51
CA SER A 22 -23.51 -20.36 26.14
C SER A 22 -23.87 -19.10 25.36
N SER A 23 -24.46 -18.10 26.02
CA SER A 23 -24.81 -16.81 25.39
C SER A 23 -23.55 -16.05 24.94
N ILE A 24 -22.54 -15.94 25.80
CA ILE A 24 -21.27 -15.25 25.48
C ILE A 24 -20.52 -15.98 24.35
N ALA A 25 -20.51 -17.32 24.36
CA ALA A 25 -19.87 -18.11 23.31
C ALA A 25 -20.54 -17.95 21.93
N ASN A 26 -21.87 -17.82 21.89
CA ASN A 26 -22.61 -17.63 20.66
C ASN A 26 -22.43 -16.21 20.08
N GLU A 27 -22.37 -15.18 20.93
CA GLU A 27 -22.05 -13.82 20.47
C GLU A 27 -20.62 -13.71 19.92
N ALA A 28 -19.65 -14.36 20.56
CA ALA A 28 -18.26 -14.37 20.08
C ALA A 28 -18.13 -15.03 18.70
N LYS A 29 -18.82 -16.17 18.49
CA LYS A 29 -18.85 -16.85 17.18
C LYS A 29 -19.50 -16.01 16.10
N LYS A 30 -20.60 -15.31 16.41
CA LYS A 30 -21.30 -14.45 15.45
C LYS A 30 -20.42 -13.28 15.01
N LYS A 31 -19.71 -12.62 15.95
CA LYS A 31 -18.75 -11.55 15.63
C LYS A 31 -17.58 -12.05 14.77
N GLN A 32 -17.05 -13.25 15.05
CA GLN A 32 -15.96 -13.83 14.23
C GLN A 32 -16.41 -14.15 12.79
N GLN A 33 -17.63 -14.63 12.60
CA GLN A 33 -18.16 -14.90 11.26
C GLN A 33 -18.39 -13.62 10.46
N GLU A 34 -18.87 -12.55 11.10
CA GLU A 34 -19.09 -11.25 10.45
C GLU A 34 -17.78 -10.57 10.03
N ILE A 35 -16.73 -10.64 10.88
CA ILE A 35 -15.38 -10.15 10.55
C ILE A 35 -14.79 -10.93 9.36
N THR A 36 -15.04 -12.24 9.28
CA THR A 36 -14.50 -13.08 8.21
C THR A 36 -15.20 -12.82 6.88
N GLN A 37 -16.52 -12.67 6.87
CA GLN A 37 -17.27 -12.36 5.64
C GLN A 37 -16.93 -10.98 5.06
N ASP A 38 -16.77 -9.98 5.93
CA ASP A 38 -16.44 -8.61 5.52
C ASP A 38 -15.00 -8.49 4.99
N SER A 39 -14.09 -9.39 5.43
CA SER A 39 -12.74 -9.53 4.87
C SER A 39 -12.76 -10.05 3.42
N THR A 40 -13.55 -11.09 3.14
CA THR A 40 -13.66 -11.67 1.78
C THR A 40 -14.30 -10.73 0.76
N ARG A 41 -15.33 -9.96 1.13
CA ARG A 41 -16.00 -9.05 0.18
C ARG A 41 -15.18 -7.79 -0.12
N LYS A 42 -14.35 -7.34 0.84
CA LYS A 42 -13.35 -6.28 0.65
C LYS A 42 -12.19 -6.76 -0.25
N SER A 43 -11.91 -8.06 -0.29
CA SER A 43 -10.82 -8.62 -1.10
C SER A 43 -11.04 -8.43 -2.60
N VAL A 44 -12.21 -8.80 -3.16
CA VAL A 44 -12.43 -8.71 -4.62
C VAL A 44 -12.39 -7.27 -5.12
N ARG A 45 -13.01 -6.33 -4.39
CA ARG A 45 -12.97 -4.91 -4.77
C ARG A 45 -11.55 -4.33 -4.67
N GLY A 46 -10.78 -4.71 -3.65
CA GLY A 46 -9.38 -4.34 -3.52
C GLY A 46 -8.55 -4.83 -4.70
N THR A 47 -8.68 -6.11 -5.07
CA THR A 47 -7.95 -6.69 -6.20
C THR A 47 -8.27 -6.00 -7.52
N ILE A 48 -9.55 -5.71 -7.80
CA ILE A 48 -9.94 -4.98 -9.03
C ILE A 48 -9.33 -3.58 -9.05
N TYR A 49 -9.38 -2.87 -7.91
CA TYR A 49 -8.79 -1.54 -7.79
C TYR A 49 -7.27 -1.56 -8.04
N ASP A 50 -6.57 -2.52 -7.46
CA ASP A 50 -5.13 -2.66 -7.62
C ASP A 50 -4.73 -2.99 -9.06
N ILE A 51 -5.45 -3.92 -9.71
CA ILE A 51 -5.23 -4.26 -11.12
C ILE A 51 -5.48 -3.04 -12.01
N THR A 52 -6.57 -2.32 -11.78
CA THR A 52 -6.91 -1.12 -12.55
C THR A 52 -5.82 -0.06 -12.39
N ASN A 53 -5.34 0.17 -11.17
CA ASN A 53 -4.28 1.12 -10.90
C ASN A 53 -2.96 0.71 -11.58
N ALA A 54 -2.62 -0.59 -11.58
CA ALA A 54 -1.47 -1.10 -12.30
C ALA A 54 -1.59 -0.87 -13.82
N VAL A 55 -2.76 -1.13 -14.41
CA VAL A 55 -3.02 -0.90 -15.85
C VAL A 55 -2.90 0.58 -16.20
N ILE A 56 -3.45 1.49 -15.37
CA ILE A 56 -3.33 2.94 -15.58
C ILE A 56 -1.85 3.35 -15.61
N HIS A 57 -1.05 2.89 -14.65
CA HIS A 57 0.38 3.20 -14.63
C HIS A 57 1.14 2.67 -15.86
N ILE A 58 0.77 1.49 -16.38
CA ILE A 58 1.36 0.95 -17.61
C ILE A 58 0.95 1.79 -18.82
N ALA A 59 -0.34 2.15 -18.91
CA ALA A 59 -0.87 2.95 -19.99
C ALA A 59 -0.21 4.34 -20.07
N ASP A 60 -0.01 4.99 -18.92
CA ASP A 60 0.70 6.28 -18.84
C ASP A 60 2.14 6.15 -19.35
N LEU A 61 2.88 5.13 -18.89
CA LEU A 61 4.25 4.87 -19.33
C LEU A 61 4.34 4.63 -20.85
N VAL A 62 3.43 3.82 -21.39
CA VAL A 62 3.38 3.54 -22.83
C VAL A 62 3.06 4.80 -23.63
N THR A 63 2.13 5.63 -23.13
CA THR A 63 1.76 6.90 -23.77
C THR A 63 2.93 7.88 -23.78
N ASP A 64 3.68 7.99 -22.68
CA ASP A 64 4.87 8.85 -22.61
C ASP A 64 5.97 8.37 -23.58
N LEU A 65 6.23 7.06 -23.64
CA LEU A 65 7.19 6.47 -24.58
C LEU A 65 6.77 6.68 -26.04
N TYR A 66 5.47 6.55 -26.34
CA TYR A 66 4.94 6.76 -27.67
C TYR A 66 5.12 8.22 -28.12
N ILE A 67 4.79 9.18 -27.26
CA ILE A 67 4.98 10.62 -27.54
C ILE A 67 6.47 10.92 -27.76
N LEU A 68 7.35 10.36 -26.91
CA LEU A 68 8.80 10.52 -27.01
C LEU A 68 9.34 9.98 -28.35
N ALA A 69 8.92 8.78 -28.74
CA ALA A 69 9.28 8.16 -30.02
C ALA A 69 8.82 9.02 -31.21
N GLN A 70 7.58 9.53 -31.17
CA GLN A 70 7.05 10.37 -32.23
C GLN A 70 7.83 11.70 -32.39
N PHE A 71 8.27 12.33 -31.31
CA PHE A 71 9.09 13.53 -31.40
C PHE A 71 10.51 13.26 -31.93
N HIS A 72 11.06 12.09 -31.59
CA HIS A 72 12.34 11.64 -32.13
C HIS A 72 12.27 11.46 -33.65
N GLU A 73 11.25 10.75 -34.15
CA GLU A 73 11.04 10.54 -35.60
C GLU A 73 10.84 11.85 -36.37
N LYS A 74 10.07 12.80 -35.81
CA LYS A 74 9.83 14.11 -36.42
C LYS A 74 10.99 15.10 -36.28
N LYS A 75 12.14 14.68 -35.73
CA LYS A 75 13.34 15.51 -35.47
C LYS A 75 13.08 16.78 -34.65
N ARG A 76 12.04 16.78 -33.81
CA ARG A 76 11.65 17.94 -32.99
C ARG A 76 12.39 17.93 -31.64
N GLN A 77 13.70 18.21 -31.68
CA GLN A 77 14.62 18.04 -30.54
C GLN A 77 14.21 18.79 -29.27
N LYS A 78 13.67 20.02 -29.37
CA LYS A 78 13.22 20.78 -28.19
C LYS A 78 12.11 20.05 -27.42
N TYR A 79 11.10 19.55 -28.14
CA TYR A 79 9.97 18.83 -27.54
C TYR A 79 10.40 17.45 -27.02
N PHE A 80 11.30 16.78 -27.75
CA PHE A 80 11.91 15.53 -27.30
C PHE A 80 12.59 15.69 -25.94
N SER A 81 13.46 16.70 -25.79
CA SER A 81 14.15 16.96 -24.51
C SER A 81 13.19 17.25 -23.36
N TRP A 82 12.12 18.01 -23.59
CA TRP A 82 11.10 18.26 -22.56
C TRP A 82 10.35 16.99 -22.17
N SER A 83 9.90 16.18 -23.14
CA SER A 83 9.22 14.91 -22.85
C SER A 83 10.13 13.92 -22.11
N LEU A 84 11.41 13.85 -22.50
CA LEU A 84 12.41 13.03 -21.83
C LEU A 84 12.64 13.49 -20.39
N ALA A 85 12.71 14.81 -20.17
CA ALA A 85 12.88 15.37 -18.83
C ALA A 85 11.70 15.03 -17.91
N ILE A 86 10.47 15.10 -18.41
CA ILE A 86 9.26 14.72 -17.64
C ILE A 86 9.29 13.23 -17.31
N LEU A 87 9.62 12.36 -18.27
CA LEU A 87 9.73 10.92 -18.06
C LEU A 87 10.80 10.58 -17.00
N LEU A 88 11.98 11.20 -17.09
CA LEU A 88 13.05 11.02 -16.11
C LEU A 88 12.65 11.53 -14.72
N LEU A 89 11.93 12.65 -14.65
CA LEU A 89 11.44 13.20 -13.39
C LEU A 89 10.43 12.26 -12.72
N ALA A 90 9.52 11.67 -13.50
CA ALA A 90 8.57 10.67 -13.01
C ALA A 90 9.30 9.43 -12.47
N GLN A 91 10.27 8.90 -13.20
CA GLN A 91 11.09 7.76 -12.76
C GLN A 91 11.86 8.07 -11.46
N LEU A 92 12.46 9.27 -11.36
CA LEU A 92 13.13 9.72 -10.14
C LEU A 92 12.16 9.81 -8.95
N ALA A 93 10.94 10.31 -9.16
CA ALA A 93 9.93 10.38 -8.11
C ALA A 93 9.56 8.98 -7.57
N TYR A 94 9.42 7.98 -8.45
CA TYR A 94 9.20 6.59 -8.04
C TYR A 94 10.40 6.03 -7.27
N CYS A 95 11.63 6.23 -7.75
CA CYS A 95 12.84 5.78 -7.06
C CYS A 95 12.97 6.41 -5.66
N ILE A 96 12.73 7.71 -5.52
CA ILE A 96 12.77 8.41 -4.23
C ILE A 96 11.70 7.84 -3.29
N THR A 97 10.49 7.61 -3.79
CA THR A 97 9.39 7.02 -3.00
C THR A 97 9.77 5.63 -2.50
N PHE A 98 10.40 4.82 -3.35
CA PHE A 98 10.87 3.48 -2.99
C PHE A 98 11.95 3.54 -1.90
N VAL A 99 13.01 4.33 -2.12
CA VAL A 99 14.12 4.47 -1.16
C VAL A 99 13.62 5.02 0.18
N ARG A 100 12.66 5.94 0.17
CA ARG A 100 12.06 6.48 1.39
C ARG A 100 11.27 5.42 2.17
N ASN A 101 10.53 4.56 1.48
CA ASN A 101 9.67 3.56 2.12
C ASN A 101 10.44 2.32 2.60
N TYR A 102 11.44 1.86 1.83
CA TYR A 102 12.14 0.60 2.08
C TYR A 102 13.58 0.74 2.62
N CYS A 103 14.25 1.86 2.37
CA CYS A 103 15.66 2.04 2.77
C CYS A 103 15.81 2.95 4.01
N TYR A 104 14.80 3.06 4.87
CA TYR A 104 14.81 4.06 5.96
C TYR A 104 16.00 3.92 6.92
N ARG A 105 16.41 2.68 7.24
CA ARG A 105 17.55 2.35 8.12
C ARG A 105 18.92 2.45 7.44
N CYS A 106 18.97 2.60 6.12
CA CYS A 106 20.23 2.65 5.39
C CYS A 106 20.95 4.00 5.55
N THR A 107 22.28 3.99 5.50
CA THR A 107 23.09 5.22 5.45
C THR A 107 22.81 6.01 4.16
N PHE A 108 23.09 7.31 4.16
CA PHE A 108 22.85 8.19 3.01
C PHE A 108 23.54 7.68 1.73
N LEU A 109 24.80 7.27 1.83
CA LEU A 109 25.55 6.70 0.70
C LEU A 109 24.86 5.45 0.12
N LYS A 110 24.39 4.54 0.97
CA LYS A 110 23.64 3.36 0.53
C LYS A 110 22.32 3.74 -0.15
N LYS A 111 21.61 4.77 0.34
CA LYS A 111 20.38 5.27 -0.29
C LYS A 111 20.64 5.80 -1.70
N VAL A 112 21.71 6.58 -1.89
CA VAL A 112 22.11 7.08 -3.21
C VAL A 112 22.49 5.92 -4.13
N MET A 113 23.26 4.95 -3.63
CA MET A 113 23.64 3.75 -4.39
C MET A 113 22.41 2.96 -4.86
N TRP A 114 21.43 2.73 -3.98
CA TRP A 114 20.16 2.10 -4.34
C TRP A 114 19.37 2.90 -5.37
N LEU A 115 19.36 4.23 -5.27
CA LEU A 115 18.67 5.09 -6.22
C LEU A 115 19.27 5.00 -7.63
N ILE A 116 20.61 5.00 -7.74
CA ILE A 116 21.32 4.83 -9.01
C ILE A 116 21.09 3.43 -9.58
N LEU A 117 21.14 2.39 -8.73
CA LEU A 117 20.90 1.01 -9.14
C LEU A 117 19.47 0.76 -9.59
N LEU A 118 18.48 1.41 -8.97
CA LEU A 118 17.06 1.27 -9.30
C LEU A 118 16.64 2.08 -10.52
N LEU A 119 17.37 3.13 -10.89
CA LEU A 119 17.03 4.02 -12.00
C LEU A 119 16.76 3.28 -13.33
N PRO A 120 17.61 2.34 -13.80
CA PRO A 120 17.32 1.56 -15.02
C PRO A 120 16.11 0.61 -14.88
N PHE A 121 15.72 0.29 -13.64
CA PHE A 121 14.57 -0.55 -13.31
C PHE A 121 13.37 0.25 -12.81
N ALA A 122 13.38 1.59 -12.97
CA ALA A 122 12.35 2.45 -12.40
C ALA A 122 10.94 2.13 -12.95
N TRP A 123 10.87 1.70 -14.21
CA TRP A 123 9.63 1.23 -14.85
C TRP A 123 9.00 0.00 -14.19
N LEU A 124 9.78 -0.82 -13.48
CA LEU A 124 9.28 -1.98 -12.73
C LEU A 124 8.81 -1.63 -11.31
N LEU A 125 9.15 -0.44 -10.80
CA LEU A 125 8.82 -0.04 -9.43
C LEU A 125 7.33 -0.11 -9.08
N PRO A 126 6.38 0.32 -9.94
CA PRO A 126 4.95 0.20 -9.63
C PRO A 126 4.51 -1.26 -9.37
N PHE A 127 5.06 -2.21 -10.13
CA PHE A 127 4.81 -3.63 -9.92
C PHE A 127 5.42 -4.10 -8.61
N ILE A 128 6.66 -3.70 -8.34
CA ILE A 128 7.34 -4.04 -7.09
C ILE A 128 6.55 -3.53 -5.87
N PHE A 129 6.00 -2.31 -5.93
CA PHE A 129 5.11 -1.78 -4.89
C PHE A 129 3.85 -2.63 -4.73
N HIS A 130 3.22 -3.04 -5.84
CA HIS A 130 2.05 -3.90 -5.79
C HIS A 130 2.38 -5.26 -5.16
N PHE A 131 3.48 -5.91 -5.57
CA PHE A 131 3.91 -7.19 -4.99
C PHE A 131 4.24 -7.09 -3.49
N PHE A 132 4.81 -5.97 -3.04
CA PHE A 132 5.16 -5.75 -1.64
C PHE A 132 4.02 -5.26 -0.75
N SER A 133 2.87 -4.88 -1.34
CA SER A 133 1.68 -4.52 -0.55
C SER A 133 1.20 -5.67 0.35
N ASN A 134 1.42 -6.92 -0.07
CA ASN A 134 1.12 -8.11 0.72
C ASN A 134 2.31 -8.50 1.63
N TYR A 135 2.25 -8.08 2.90
CA TYR A 135 3.29 -8.35 3.91
C TYR A 135 3.56 -9.85 4.13
N GLN A 136 2.57 -10.73 3.92
CA GLN A 136 2.73 -12.18 4.08
C GLN A 136 3.40 -12.88 2.88
N SER A 137 3.66 -12.17 1.79
CA SER A 137 4.26 -12.77 0.59
C SER A 137 5.71 -13.20 0.81
N SER A 138 6.14 -14.30 0.17
CA SER A 138 7.53 -14.77 0.18
C SER A 138 8.53 -13.68 -0.28
N MET A 139 8.05 -12.72 -1.09
CA MET A 139 8.79 -11.55 -1.54
C MET A 139 9.29 -10.65 -0.39
N ALA A 140 8.54 -10.55 0.70
CA ALA A 140 8.98 -9.79 1.89
C ALA A 140 10.25 -10.38 2.54
N ARG A 141 10.48 -11.70 2.42
CA ARG A 141 11.71 -12.34 2.92
C ARG A 141 12.94 -11.94 2.11
N TYR A 142 12.80 -11.79 0.79
CA TYR A 142 13.90 -11.33 -0.06
C TYR A 142 14.31 -9.89 0.28
N LEU A 143 13.35 -8.99 0.52
CA LEU A 143 13.64 -7.64 1.03
C LEU A 143 14.47 -7.68 2.32
N HIS A 144 14.07 -8.53 3.27
CA HIS A 144 14.82 -8.69 4.52
C HIS A 144 16.24 -9.21 4.27
N PHE A 145 16.42 -10.13 3.31
CA PHE A 145 17.74 -10.61 2.89
C PHE A 145 18.63 -9.49 2.34
N PHE A 146 18.07 -8.54 1.58
CA PHE A 146 18.80 -7.36 1.11
C PHE A 146 19.02 -6.28 2.19
N GLY A 147 18.62 -6.54 3.44
CA GLY A 147 18.69 -5.56 4.53
C GLY A 147 17.71 -4.39 4.37
N LEU A 148 16.71 -4.55 3.50
CA LEU A 148 15.64 -3.59 3.29
C LEU A 148 14.51 -3.91 4.26
N GLY A 149 14.44 -3.15 5.35
CA GLY A 149 13.36 -3.26 6.31
C GLY A 149 12.13 -2.53 5.80
N VAL A 150 11.00 -3.24 5.64
CA VAL A 150 9.70 -2.59 5.45
C VAL A 150 9.45 -1.75 6.70
N SER A 151 9.48 -0.43 6.58
CA SER A 151 8.88 0.41 7.62
C SER A 151 7.39 0.19 7.48
N VAL A 152 6.82 -0.74 8.25
CA VAL A 152 5.36 -0.92 8.29
C VAL A 152 4.82 0.43 8.77
N PRO A 153 4.17 1.23 7.91
CA PRO A 153 3.56 2.45 8.38
C PRO A 153 2.30 1.97 9.09
N TYR A 154 2.33 1.85 10.41
CA TYR A 154 1.14 1.62 11.24
C TYR A 154 0.20 2.84 11.26
N GLY A 155 0.11 3.58 10.15
CA GLY A 155 -0.69 4.78 10.02
C GLY A 155 -1.43 4.78 8.68
N PRO A 156 -2.72 5.18 8.66
CA PRO A 156 -3.50 5.23 7.44
C PRO A 156 -2.79 6.11 6.41
N TYR A 157 -2.71 5.61 5.17
CA TYR A 157 -2.03 6.16 3.99
C TYR A 157 -2.54 7.54 3.51
N VAL A 158 -2.92 8.46 4.40
CA VAL A 158 -3.62 9.72 4.07
C VAL A 158 -2.70 10.95 4.02
N THR A 159 -1.44 10.88 4.44
CA THR A 159 -0.60 12.10 4.52
C THR A 159 0.22 12.42 3.26
N GLY A 160 0.17 11.58 2.22
CA GLY A 160 0.85 11.85 0.94
C GLY A 160 0.25 13.02 0.17
N LEU A 161 -1.09 13.15 0.16
CA LEU A 161 -1.79 14.13 -0.68
C LEU A 161 -1.48 15.59 -0.32
N ARG A 162 -1.19 15.92 0.95
CA ARG A 162 -0.86 17.30 1.35
C ARG A 162 0.49 17.79 0.85
N LYS A 163 1.46 16.91 0.59
CA LYS A 163 2.77 17.34 0.03
C LYS A 163 2.73 17.57 -1.48
N TRP A 164 1.90 16.84 -2.21
CA TRP A 164 1.69 17.09 -3.64
C TRP A 164 1.02 18.44 -3.89
N SER A 165 0.17 18.92 -2.97
CA SER A 165 -0.38 20.29 -3.04
C SER A 165 0.71 21.36 -3.14
N LEU A 166 1.84 21.21 -2.43
CA LEU A 166 2.94 22.17 -2.51
C LEU A 166 3.67 22.07 -3.85
N ILE A 167 3.91 20.86 -4.36
CA ILE A 167 4.55 20.64 -5.66
C ILE A 167 3.69 21.22 -6.79
N PHE A 168 2.36 20.98 -6.75
CA PHE A 168 1.42 21.60 -7.69
C PHE A 168 1.40 23.12 -7.57
N PHE A 169 1.53 23.69 -6.35
CA PHE A 169 1.61 25.13 -6.15
C PHE A 169 2.89 25.73 -6.77
N PHE A 170 4.03 25.04 -6.65
CA PHE A 170 5.28 25.46 -7.28
C PHE A 170 5.25 25.34 -8.81
N LEU A 171 4.69 24.25 -9.36
CA LEU A 171 4.51 24.08 -10.81
C LEU A 171 3.60 25.15 -11.41
N LYS A 172 2.49 25.47 -10.72
CA LYS A 172 1.57 26.54 -11.16
C LYS A 172 2.27 27.90 -11.22
N LYS A 173 3.19 28.18 -10.29
CA LYS A 173 3.96 29.43 -10.27
C LYS A 173 4.97 29.52 -11.41
N ILE A 174 5.61 28.39 -11.77
CA ILE A 174 6.54 28.32 -12.90
C ILE A 174 5.84 28.52 -14.24
N ILE A 175 4.61 28.01 -14.41
CA ILE A 175 3.85 28.14 -15.66
C ILE A 175 3.26 29.55 -15.87
N SER A 176 3.08 30.32 -14.79
CA SER A 176 2.50 31.66 -14.84
C SER A 176 3.53 32.79 -15.06
N THR A 177 4.81 32.47 -15.16
CA THR A 177 5.90 33.43 -15.38
C THR A 177 6.44 33.27 -16.80
#